data_AF-A0A9X0LYQ0-F1
#
_entry.id   AF-A0A9X0LYQ0-F1
#
_cell.length_a   1.000
_cell.length_b   1.000
_cell.length_c   1.000
_cell.angle_alpha   90.00
_cell.angle_beta   90.00
_cell.angle_gamma   90.00
#
_symmetry.space_group_name_H-M   'P 1'
#
loop_
_entity.id
_entity.type
_entity.pdbx_description
1 polymer ?
#
loop_
_entity_poly.entity_id
_entity_poly.type
_entity_poly.pdbx_seq_one_letter_code
_entity_poly.pdbx_strand_id
1 'polypeptide(L)' 'MIKVMLILWYLLIGFVWICGLIINLSGEFQYNALNHKKKISIWSIVTSLFLTVLFLIIALLPNFIGAVVQWLVSLFH' A
#
# COMPACT_ATOMS: atom_id res chain seq x y z
N MET A 1 -8.95 -22.24 -5.17
CA MET A 1 -9.18 -21.39 -3.97
C MET A 1 -8.09 -20.32 -3.76
N ILE A 2 -6.81 -20.61 -4.01
CA ILE A 2 -5.70 -19.64 -3.84
C ILE A 2 -5.90 -18.31 -4.61
N LYS A 3 -6.39 -18.35 -5.86
CA LYS A 3 -6.62 -17.13 -6.67
C LYS A 3 -7.65 -16.16 -6.05
N VAL A 4 -8.72 -16.69 -5.46
CA VAL A 4 -9.75 -15.87 -4.81
C VAL A 4 -9.19 -15.25 -3.51
N MET A 5 -8.39 -16.02 -2.77
CA MET A 5 -7.70 -15.52 -1.57
C MET A 5 -6.71 -14.39 -1.88
N LEU A 6 -5.97 -14.51 -2.98
CA LEU A 6 -5.09 -13.44 -3.48
C LEU A 6 -5.87 -12.18 -3.88
N ILE A 7 -6.99 -12.35 -4.60
CA ILE A 7 -7.86 -11.21 -4.96
C ILE A 7 -8.34 -10.48 -3.70
N LEU A 8 -8.73 -11.23 -2.67
CA LEU A 8 -9.24 -10.68 -1.41
C LEU A 8 -8.13 -9.97 -0.62
N TRP A 9 -6.91 -10.51 -0.66
CA TRP A 9 -5.70 -9.90 -0.09
C TRP A 9 -5.37 -8.56 -0.75
N TYR A 10 -5.36 -8.50 -2.08
CA TYR A 10 -5.12 -7.24 -2.80
C TYR A 10 -6.20 -6.20 -2.52
N LEU A 11 -7.47 -6.61 -2.45
CA LEU A 11 -8.58 -5.73 -2.10
C LEU A 11 -8.42 -5.16 -0.69
N LEU A 12 -8.08 -6.01 0.28
CA LEU A 12 -7.86 -5.60 1.67
C LEU A 12 -6.70 -4.61 1.78
N ILE A 13 -5.57 -4.91 1.17
CA ILE A 13 -4.39 -4.05 1.19
C ILE A 13 -4.65 -2.74 0.45
N GLY A 14 -5.31 -2.81 -0.71
CA GLY A 14 -5.71 -1.63 -1.47
C GLY A 14 -6.63 -0.71 -0.65
N PHE A 15 -7.59 -1.29 0.07
CA PHE A 15 -8.48 -0.53 0.96
C PHE A 15 -7.70 0.15 2.10
N VAL A 16 -6.83 -0.59 2.79
CA VAL A 16 -6.02 -0.05 3.88
C VAL A 16 -5.06 1.04 3.38
N TRP A 17 -4.46 0.85 2.19
CA TRP A 17 -3.60 1.83 1.55
C TRP A 17 -4.36 3.13 1.24
N ILE A 18 -5.55 3.03 0.64
CA ILE A 18 -6.40 4.20 0.34
C ILE A 18 -6.78 4.92 1.64
N CYS A 19 -7.16 4.20 2.69
CA CYS A 19 -7.44 4.80 4.00
C CYS A 19 -6.20 5.54 4.57
N GLY A 20 -5.02 4.93 4.49
CA GLY A 20 -3.76 5.56 4.93
C GLY A 20 -3.42 6.83 4.14
N LEU A 21 -3.64 6.81 2.82
CA LEU A 21 -3.48 7.99 1.97
C LEU A 21 -4.46 9.10 2.34
N ILE A 22 -5.73 8.77 2.55
CA ILE A 22 -6.75 9.73 2.96
C ILE A 22 -6.33 10.38 4.28
N ILE A 23 -5.90 9.62 5.29
CA ILE A 23 -5.48 10.18 6.58
C ILE A 23 -4.29 11.12 6.40
N ASN A 24 -3.24 10.67 5.72
CA ASN A 24 -2.01 11.43 5.54
C ASN A 24 -2.23 12.74 4.73
N LEU A 25 -3.13 12.71 3.75
CA LEU A 25 -3.44 13.89 2.93
C LEU A 25 -4.53 14.76 3.57
N SER A 26 -5.46 14.19 4.34
CA SER A 26 -6.58 14.91 4.96
C SER A 26 -6.12 16.00 5.92
N GLY A 27 -5.00 15.80 6.64
CA GLY A 27 -4.41 16.81 7.51
C GLY A 27 -3.97 18.06 6.73
N GLU A 28 -3.45 17.90 5.52
CA GLU A 28 -3.09 19.02 4.64
C GLU A 28 -4.31 19.72 4.04
N PHE A 29 -5.43 19.00 3.87
CA PHE A 29 -6.68 19.57 3.38
C PHE A 29 -7.45 20.32 4.47
N GLN A 30 -7.48 19.82 5.71
CA GLN A 30 -8.22 20.44 6.82
C GLN A 30 -7.56 21.73 7.32
N TYR A 31 -6.22 21.79 7.41
CA TYR A 31 -5.51 22.99 7.85
C TYR A 31 -5.64 24.16 6.84
N ASN A 32 -6.05 23.87 5.60
CA ASN A 32 -6.17 24.82 4.49
C ASN A 32 -7.59 25.38 4.27
N ALA A 33 -8.63 24.86 4.92
CA ALA A 33 -9.98 25.42 4.78
C ALA A 33 -10.07 26.88 5.29
N LEU A 34 -9.20 27.24 6.24
CA LEU A 34 -9.14 28.57 6.85
C LEU A 34 -8.22 29.57 6.13
N ASN A 35 -7.34 29.13 5.21
CA ASN A 35 -6.36 30.01 4.55
C ASN A 35 -6.20 29.66 3.07
N HIS A 36 -6.66 30.57 2.19
CA HIS A 36 -6.80 30.44 0.73
C HIS A 36 -5.51 30.21 -0.12
N LYS A 37 -4.46 29.58 0.39
CA LYS A 37 -3.25 29.27 -0.43
C LYS A 37 -2.87 27.80 -0.33
N LYS A 38 -3.29 27.04 -1.35
CA LYS A 38 -2.96 25.64 -1.61
C LYS A 38 -1.43 25.47 -1.74
N LYS A 39 -0.75 25.14 -0.63
CA LYS A 39 0.59 24.57 -0.64
C LYS A 39 0.48 23.14 -0.12
N ILE A 40 0.44 22.18 -1.03
CA ILE A 40 0.69 20.78 -0.68
C ILE A 40 2.14 20.73 -0.19
N SER A 41 2.37 20.24 1.02
CA SER A 41 3.74 20.10 1.51
C SER A 41 4.42 19.00 0.72
N ILE A 42 5.58 19.31 0.15
CA ILE A 42 6.45 18.32 -0.51
C ILE A 42 6.70 17.13 0.43
N TRP A 43 6.72 17.38 1.75
CA TRP A 43 6.86 16.34 2.77
C TRP A 43 5.70 15.35 2.80
N SER A 44 4.45 15.80 2.67
CA SER A 44 3.29 14.90 2.64
C SER A 44 3.27 14.05 1.37
N ILE A 45 3.66 14.62 0.23
CA ILE A 45 3.83 13.87 -1.03
C ILE A 45 4.89 12.78 -0.87
N VAL A 46 6.06 13.10 -0.31
CA VAL A 46 7.14 12.13 -0.09
C VAL A 46 6.69 11.02 0.87
N THR A 47 6.00 11.39 1.95
CA THR A 47 5.49 10.42 2.94
C THR A 47 4.42 9.51 2.32
N SER A 48 3.55 10.06 1.48
CA SER A 48 2.52 9.33 0.72
C SER A 48 3.12 8.36 -0.30
N LEU A 49 4.17 8.77 -1.02
CA LEU A 49 4.93 7.90 -1.92
C LEU A 49 5.59 6.75 -1.16
N PHE A 50 6.25 7.04 -0.05
CA PHE A 50 6.86 6.02 0.79
C PHE A 50 5.83 5.00 1.30
N LEU A 51 4.68 5.49 1.79
CA LEU A 51 3.57 4.65 2.22
C LEU A 51 3.11 3.73 1.07
N THR A 52 2.96 4.28 -0.14
CA THR A 52 2.54 3.54 -1.33
C THR A 52 3.51 2.42 -1.69
N VAL A 53 4.81 2.70 -1.69
CA VAL A 53 5.84 1.68 -1.95
C VAL A 53 5.76 0.56 -0.90
N LEU A 54 5.60 0.91 0.37
CA LEU A 54 5.50 -0.05 1.47
C LEU A 54 4.28 -0.97 1.32
N PHE A 55 3.10 -0.42 1.02
CA PHE A 55 1.90 -1.21 0.77
C PHE A 55 2.02 -2.10 -0.47
N LEU A 56 2.73 -1.65 -1.50
CA LEU A 56 2.99 -2.44 -2.70
C LEU A 56 3.89 -3.65 -2.41
N ILE A 57 4.90 -3.49 -1.54
CA ILE A 57 5.73 -4.61 -1.06
C ILE A 57 4.87 -5.64 -0.30
N ILE A 58 4.01 -5.18 0.62
CA ILE A 58 3.11 -6.06 1.38
C ILE A 58 2.12 -6.78 0.46
N ALA A 59 1.60 -6.10 -0.56
CA ALA A 59 0.71 -6.68 -1.56
C ALA A 59 1.35 -7.88 -2.27
N LEU A 60 2.63 -7.76 -2.63
CA LEU A 60 3.38 -8.76 -3.38
C LEU A 60 3.95 -9.89 -2.51
N LEU A 61 3.96 -9.71 -1.19
CA LEU A 61 4.57 -10.66 -0.26
C LEU A 61 4.07 -12.11 -0.43
N PRO A 62 2.75 -12.38 -0.59
CA PRO A 62 2.27 -13.74 -0.79
C PRO A 62 2.74 -14.38 -2.10
N ASN A 63 2.93 -13.58 -3.16
CA ASN A 63 3.46 -14.09 -4.43
C ASN A 63 4.92 -14.53 -4.25
N PHE A 64 5.72 -13.74 -3.53
CA PHE A 64 7.11 -14.08 -3.24
C PHE A 64 7.21 -15.34 -2.38
N ILE A 65 6.39 -15.44 -1.33
CA ILE A 65 6.32 -16.65 -0.48
C ILE A 65 5.94 -17.87 -1.31
N GLY A 66 4.93 -17.74 -2.18
CA GLY A 66 4.54 -18.83 -3.09
C GLY A 66 5.69 -19.29 -3.98
N ALA A 67 6.46 -18.36 -4.54
CA ALA A 67 7.63 -18.67 -5.37
C ALA A 67 8.75 -19.35 -4.57
N VAL A 68 9.04 -18.87 -3.36
CA VAL A 68 10.06 -19.48 -2.47
C VAL A 68 9.67 -20.89 -2.06
N VAL A 69 8.40 -21.13 -1.71
CA VAL A 69 7.90 -22.47 -1.37
C VAL A 69 8.00 -23.40 -2.57
N GLN A 70 7.62 -22.94 -3.77
CA GLN A 70 7.72 -23.76 -4.98
C GLN A 70 9.17 -24.09 -5.33
N TRP A 71 10.09 -23.13 -5.17
CA TRP A 71 11.53 -23.35 -5.33
C TRP A 71 12.04 -24.39 -4.31
N LEU A 72 11.63 -24.28 -3.05
CA LEU A 72 12.04 -25.20 -2.00
C LEU A 72 11.54 -26.63 -2.27
N VAL A 73 10.29 -26.78 -2.69
CA VAL A 73 9.71 -28.09 -3.09
C VAL A 73 10.48 -28.70 -4.26
N SER A 74 10.95 -27.89 -5.22
CA SER A 74 11.72 -28.41 -6.37
C SER A 74 13.12 -28.95 -6.01
N LEU A 75 13.66 -28.61 -4.84
CA LEU A 75 14.94 -29.15 -4.38
C LEU A 75 14.82 -30.54 -3.75
N PHE A 76 13.61 -30.94 -3.33
CA PHE A 76 13.35 -32.22 -2.67
C PHE A 76 12.70 -33.26 -3.60
N HIS A 77 12.56 -32.94 -4.90
CA HIS A 77 12.01 -33.80 -5.93
C HIS A 77 13.07 -34.12 -6.97
#